data_AF-B0MWW3-F1
#
_entry.id   AF-B0MWW3-F1
#
_cell.length_a   1.000
_cell.length_b   1.000
_cell.length_c   1.000
_cell.angle_alpha   90.00
_cell.angle_beta   90.00
_cell.angle_gamma   90.00
#
_symmetry.space_group_name_H-M   'P 1'
#
loop_
_entity.id
_entity.type
_entity.pdbx_description
1 polymer ?
#
loop_
_entity_poly.entity_id
_entity_poly.type
_entity_poly.pdbx_seq_one_letter_code
_entity_poly.pdbx_strand_id
1 'polypeptide(L)'
;MKTIEERIQEYVANAWVELDQFNEDHVTFENIVTSACVVGANFEYEELTRWRDPKEELPQNGQLVLCKTSDKKLPFVTVKYDRSEWWIYVYPGWAGIGHKIIGWRPIHENE
;
A
#
# COMPACT_ATOMS: atom_id res chain seq x y z
N MET A 1 4.03 18.62 1.31
CA MET A 1 3.02 17.55 1.22
C MET A 1 2.52 17.32 2.62
N LYS A 2 1.21 17.30 2.85
CA LYS A 2 0.65 17.06 4.20
C LYS A 2 0.88 15.60 4.61
N THR A 3 1.10 15.34 5.90
CA THR A 3 1.14 13.98 6.46
C THR A 3 -0.26 13.35 6.48
N ILE A 4 -0.35 12.04 6.73
CA ILE A 4 -1.63 11.35 6.94
C ILE A 4 -2.37 11.96 8.12
N GLU A 5 -1.66 12.25 9.20
CA GLU A 5 -2.23 12.87 10.41
C GLU A 5 -2.78 14.28 10.15
N GLU A 6 -2.02 15.15 9.48
CA GLU A 6 -2.46 16.51 9.15
C GLU A 6 -3.72 16.50 8.28
N ARG A 7 -3.81 15.55 7.33
CA ARG A 7 -5.00 15.39 6.48
C ARG A 7 -6.22 14.92 7.26
N ILE A 8 -6.04 13.99 8.20
CA ILE A 8 -7.13 13.46 9.02
C ILE A 8 -7.62 14.52 10.00
N GLN A 9 -6.72 15.25 10.66
CA GLN A 9 -7.09 16.35 11.55
C GLN A 9 -7.93 17.41 10.81
N GLU A 10 -7.55 17.79 9.59
CA GLU A 10 -8.33 18.72 8.76
C GLU A 10 -9.70 18.15 8.37
N TYR A 11 -9.77 16.86 8.02
CA TYR A 11 -11.03 16.21 7.66
C TYR A 11 -11.99 16.13 8.85
N VAL A 12 -11.48 15.72 10.01
CA VAL A 12 -12.25 15.62 11.26
C VAL A 12 -12.76 17.00 11.66
N ALA A 13 -11.89 18.01 11.68
CA ALA A 13 -12.28 19.39 11.99
C ALA A 13 -13.39 19.91 11.05
N ASN A 14 -13.32 19.62 9.74
CA ASN A 14 -14.35 20.03 8.78
C ASN A 14 -15.67 19.26 8.94
N ALA A 15 -15.62 17.96 9.23
CA ALA A 15 -16.82 17.15 9.42
C ALA A 15 -17.64 17.58 10.65
N TRP A 16 -16.97 18.07 11.70
CA TRP A 16 -17.63 18.51 12.94
C TRP A 16 -18.30 19.88 12.83
N VAL A 17 -17.85 20.76 11.92
CA VAL A 17 -18.56 22.03 11.62
C VAL A 17 -20.01 21.78 11.17
N GLU A 18 -20.33 20.58 10.67
CA GLU A 18 -21.68 20.19 10.24
C GLU A 18 -22.52 19.51 11.35
N LEU A 19 -21.95 19.19 12.51
CA LEU A 19 -22.54 18.32 13.55
C LEU A 19 -22.72 19.03 14.91
N ASP A 20 -23.19 20.28 14.90
CA ASP A 20 -23.39 21.20 16.05
C ASP A 20 -24.42 20.74 17.13
N GLN A 21 -24.68 19.44 17.28
CA GLN A 21 -25.76 18.88 18.12
C GLN A 21 -25.30 17.91 19.22
N PHE A 22 -24.00 17.60 19.35
CA PHE A 22 -23.53 16.69 20.39
C PHE A 22 -22.99 17.43 21.62
N ASN A 23 -23.65 17.21 22.76
CA ASN A 23 -23.46 17.91 24.04
C ASN A 23 -22.55 17.12 25.03
N GLU A 24 -21.76 16.17 24.53
CA GLU A 24 -20.73 15.45 25.31
C GLU A 24 -19.36 16.10 25.13
N ASP A 25 -18.40 15.72 25.97
CA ASP A 25 -17.04 16.25 26.05
C ASP A 25 -16.30 16.16 24.70
N HIS A 26 -16.56 17.17 23.86
CA HIS A 26 -16.29 17.26 22.41
C HIS A 26 -14.84 16.94 22.08
N VAL A 27 -13.93 17.49 22.90
CA VAL A 27 -12.48 17.33 22.74
C VAL A 27 -12.07 15.87 22.92
N THR A 28 -12.68 15.16 23.87
CA THR A 28 -12.34 13.75 24.13
C THR A 28 -12.79 12.85 22.97
N PHE A 29 -14.01 13.04 22.45
CA PHE A 29 -14.51 12.24 21.33
C PHE A 29 -13.74 12.51 20.03
N GLU A 30 -13.50 13.78 19.70
CA GLU A 30 -12.73 14.19 18.52
C GLU A 30 -11.31 13.61 18.53
N ASN A 31 -10.65 13.64 19.70
CA ASN A 31 -9.32 13.05 19.86
C ASN A 31 -9.32 11.53 19.67
N ILE A 32 -10.33 10.82 20.18
CA ILE A 32 -10.47 9.36 20.01
C ILE A 32 -10.66 9.03 18.53
N VAL A 33 -11.57 9.71 17.84
CA VAL A 33 -11.85 9.48 16.40
C VAL A 33 -10.61 9.79 15.57
N THR A 34 -9.98 10.94 15.78
CA THR A 34 -8.76 11.33 15.07
C THR A 34 -7.68 10.29 15.26
N SER A 35 -7.42 9.88 16.51
CA SER A 35 -6.39 8.88 16.82
C SER A 35 -6.67 7.55 16.14
N ALA A 36 -7.92 7.06 16.20
CA ALA A 36 -8.31 5.81 15.55
C ALA A 36 -8.12 5.88 14.02
N CYS A 37 -8.52 6.98 13.39
CA CYS A 37 -8.33 7.20 11.96
C CYS A 37 -6.85 7.25 11.58
N VAL A 38 -6.02 7.94 12.36
CA VAL A 38 -4.56 8.04 12.11
C VAL A 38 -3.90 6.67 12.21
N VAL A 39 -4.22 5.91 13.26
CA VAL A 39 -3.68 4.55 13.43
C VAL A 39 -4.10 3.65 12.27
N GLY A 40 -5.39 3.66 11.89
CA GLY A 40 -5.89 2.87 10.77
C GLY A 40 -5.22 3.25 9.44
N ALA A 41 -5.14 4.55 9.13
CA ALA A 41 -4.55 5.02 7.88
C ALA A 41 -3.05 4.73 7.79
N ASN A 42 -2.31 4.82 8.91
CA ASN A 42 -0.91 4.45 8.94
C ASN A 42 -0.71 2.94 8.74
N PHE A 43 -1.54 2.10 9.36
CA PHE A 43 -1.49 0.65 9.18
C PHE A 43 -1.73 0.26 7.71
N GLU A 44 -2.78 0.80 7.10
CA GLU A 44 -3.07 0.58 5.67
C GLU A 44 -1.93 1.08 4.78
N TYR A 45 -1.39 2.27 5.07
CA TYR A 45 -0.26 2.81 4.31
C TYR A 45 0.98 1.92 4.40
N GLU A 46 1.31 1.42 5.59
CA GLU A 46 2.41 0.49 5.81
C GLU A 46 2.20 -0.80 5.00
N GLU A 47 1.03 -1.42 5.08
CA GLU A 47 0.74 -2.67 4.35
C GLU A 47 0.73 -2.51 2.83
N LEU A 48 0.14 -1.42 2.32
CA LEU A 48 0.08 -1.10 0.88
C LEU A 48 1.47 -0.76 0.30
N THR A 49 2.35 -0.18 1.10
CA THR A 49 3.70 0.19 0.66
C THR A 49 4.76 -0.86 0.98
N ARG A 50 4.44 -1.87 1.79
CA ARG A 50 5.34 -2.95 2.21
C ARG A 50 5.87 -3.76 1.03
N TRP A 51 7.19 -3.82 0.92
CA TRP A 51 7.87 -4.78 0.06
C TRP A 51 8.01 -6.12 0.79
N ARG A 52 7.54 -7.19 0.17
CA ARG A 52 7.57 -8.56 0.68
C ARG A 52 8.80 -9.27 0.16
N ASP A 53 9.49 -10.05 1.00
CA ASP A 53 10.62 -10.89 0.55
C ASP A 53 10.07 -12.08 -0.24
N PRO A 54 10.41 -12.25 -1.52
CA PRO A 54 9.98 -13.39 -2.33
C PRO A 54 10.47 -14.76 -1.80
N LYS A 55 11.35 -14.79 -0.79
CA LYS A 55 11.75 -16.03 -0.09
C LYS A 55 10.83 -16.41 1.07
N GLU A 56 10.09 -15.46 1.62
CA GLU A 56 9.22 -15.65 2.79
C GLU A 56 7.75 -15.67 2.40
N GLU A 57 7.34 -14.79 1.49
CA GLU A 57 5.97 -14.62 1.04
C GLU A 57 5.95 -14.59 -0.49
N LEU A 58 5.04 -15.32 -1.12
CA LEU A 58 4.89 -15.38 -2.58
C LEU A 58 3.51 -14.82 -3.00
N PRO A 59 3.41 -14.15 -4.15
CA PRO A 59 2.13 -13.70 -4.67
C PRO A 59 1.17 -14.85 -4.95
N GLN A 60 -0.10 -14.54 -5.12
CA GLN A 60 -1.06 -15.51 -5.64
C GLN A 60 -0.72 -15.88 -7.09
N ASN A 61 -1.06 -17.12 -7.48
CA ASN A 61 -0.79 -17.57 -8.84
C ASN A 61 -1.51 -16.71 -9.87
N GLY A 62 -0.76 -16.24 -10.87
CA GLY A 62 -1.25 -15.36 -11.91
C GLY A 62 -1.49 -13.93 -11.46
N GLN A 63 -1.15 -13.57 -10.23
CA GLN A 63 -1.25 -12.20 -9.74
C GLN A 63 -0.23 -11.30 -10.46
N LEU A 64 -0.70 -10.13 -10.87
CA LEU A 64 0.14 -9.06 -11.36
C LEU A 64 0.69 -8.28 -10.17
N VAL A 65 2.01 -8.17 -10.08
CA VAL A 65 2.69 -7.49 -8.98
C VAL A 65 3.77 -6.55 -9.47
N LEU A 66 4.10 -5.56 -8.65
CA LEU A 66 5.28 -4.74 -8.84
C LEU A 66 6.45 -5.42 -8.11
N CYS A 67 7.54 -5.64 -8.80
CA CYS A 67 8.74 -6.25 -8.26
C CYS A 67 9.92 -5.28 -8.24
N LYS A 68 10.71 -5.35 -7.18
CA LYS A 68 12.01 -4.71 -7.05
C LYS A 68 13.08 -5.69 -7.52
N THR A 69 13.96 -5.25 -8.41
CA THR A 69 15.03 -6.10 -8.93
C THR A 69 16.39 -5.78 -8.32
N SER A 70 17.33 -6.70 -8.44
CA SER A 70 18.73 -6.47 -8.12
C SER A 70 19.47 -5.58 -9.15
N ASP A 71 18.88 -5.35 -10.33
CA ASP A 71 19.48 -4.51 -11.36
C ASP A 71 19.17 -3.03 -11.10
N LYS A 72 20.22 -2.22 -10.94
CA LYS A 72 20.09 -0.77 -10.73
C LYS A 72 19.56 -0.02 -11.95
N LYS A 73 19.71 -0.56 -13.16
CA LYS A 73 19.20 0.03 -14.40
C LYS A 73 17.71 -0.21 -14.60
N LEU A 74 17.19 -1.29 -14.02
CA LEU A 74 15.78 -1.66 -14.07
C LEU A 74 15.28 -1.99 -12.65
N PRO A 75 15.23 -0.98 -11.75
CA PRO A 75 14.99 -1.21 -10.33
C PRO A 75 13.60 -1.74 -10.03
N PHE A 76 12.62 -1.46 -10.91
CA PHE A 76 11.23 -1.89 -10.76
C PHE A 76 10.68 -2.46 -12.06
N VAL A 77 9.92 -3.55 -11.95
CA VAL A 77 9.31 -4.26 -13.08
C VAL A 77 7.92 -4.76 -12.70
N THR A 78 6.99 -4.75 -13.65
CA THR A 78 5.66 -5.34 -13.47
C THR A 78 5.66 -6.75 -14.04
N VAL A 79 5.30 -7.72 -13.20
CA VAL A 79 5.46 -9.14 -13.51
C VAL A 79 4.25 -9.93 -13.06
N LYS A 80 3.98 -11.03 -13.76
CA LYS A 80 3.00 -12.02 -13.36
C LYS A 80 3.73 -13.15 -12.64
N TYR A 81 3.25 -13.51 -11.46
CA TYR A 81 3.78 -14.66 -10.73
C TYR A 81 3.15 -15.95 -11.25
N ASP A 82 3.98 -16.94 -11.59
CA ASP A 82 3.54 -18.29 -11.96
C ASP A 82 4.00 -19.32 -10.91
N ARG A 83 3.10 -20.24 -10.54
CA ARG A 83 3.24 -21.29 -9.52
C ARG A 83 4.51 -22.13 -9.61
N SER A 84 5.16 -22.13 -10.77
CA SER A 84 6.42 -22.82 -11.00
C SER A 84 7.62 -22.15 -10.31
N GLU A 85 7.41 -21.08 -9.53
CA GLU A 85 8.42 -20.14 -9.01
C GLU A 85 8.98 -19.20 -10.09
N TRP A 86 8.22 -18.99 -11.17
CA TRP A 86 8.67 -18.19 -12.30
C TRP A 86 8.04 -16.82 -12.22
N TRP A 87 8.89 -15.81 -12.41
CA TRP A 87 8.47 -14.43 -12.58
C TRP A 87 8.50 -14.13 -14.08
N ILE A 88 7.37 -13.68 -14.61
CA ILE A 88 7.22 -13.48 -16.05
C ILE A 88 6.93 -12.01 -16.32
N TYR A 89 7.70 -11.41 -17.24
CA TYR A 89 7.39 -10.07 -17.71
C TYR A 89 6.00 -10.03 -18.35
N VAL A 90 5.22 -9.00 -18.03
CA VAL A 90 3.95 -8.75 -18.74
C VAL A 90 4.18 -7.97 -20.04
N TYR A 91 5.27 -7.21 -20.12
CA TYR A 91 5.72 -6.49 -21.32
C TYR A 91 7.26 -6.39 -21.31
N PRO A 92 7.98 -6.56 -22.45
CA PRO A 92 7.49 -6.70 -23.82
C PRO A 92 7.11 -8.13 -24.26
N GLY A 93 6.93 -9.08 -23.34
CA GLY A 93 6.42 -10.42 -23.67
C GLY A 93 6.65 -11.44 -22.55
N TRP A 94 6.19 -12.68 -22.77
CA TRP A 94 6.31 -13.83 -21.86
C TRP A 94 7.75 -14.34 -21.73
N ALA A 95 8.65 -13.46 -21.30
CA ALA A 95 10.05 -13.76 -21.04
C ALA A 95 10.28 -13.92 -19.53
N GLY A 96 11.13 -14.88 -19.18
CA GLY A 96 11.64 -14.99 -17.82
C GLY A 96 12.51 -13.78 -17.45
N ILE A 97 12.58 -13.47 -16.16
CA ILE A 97 13.37 -12.35 -15.66
C ILE A 97 14.82 -12.78 -15.51
N GLY A 98 15.73 -12.10 -16.24
CA GLY A 98 17.18 -12.34 -16.17
C GLY A 98 17.89 -11.77 -14.94
N HIS A 99 17.14 -11.18 -14.01
CA HIS A 99 17.62 -10.55 -12.79
C HIS A 99 16.87 -11.09 -11.58
N LYS A 100 17.51 -10.99 -10.41
CA LYS A 100 16.89 -11.47 -9.18
C LYS A 100 15.82 -10.49 -8.72
N ILE A 101 14.63 -11.01 -8.42
CA ILE A 101 13.61 -10.27 -7.65
C ILE A 101 14.01 -10.29 -6.18
N ILE A 102 14.11 -9.10 -5.59
CA ILE A 102 14.52 -8.90 -4.19
C ILE A 102 13.40 -8.33 -3.33
N GLY A 103 12.24 -8.08 -3.92
CA GLY A 103 11.04 -7.65 -3.22
C GLY A 103 9.85 -7.62 -4.18
N TRP A 104 8.65 -7.82 -3.66
CA TRP A 104 7.42 -7.62 -4.43
C TRP A 104 6.33 -6.93 -3.59
N ARG A 105 5.37 -6.30 -4.26
CA ARG A 105 4.14 -5.82 -3.63
C ARG A 105 2.97 -5.89 -4.61
N PRO A 106 1.72 -6.03 -4.13
CA PRO A 106 0.54 -5.95 -4.99
C PRO A 106 0.45 -4.60 -5.70
N ILE A 107 -0.25 -4.59 -6.84
CA ILE A 107 -0.67 -3.36 -7.54
C ILE A 107 -2.16 -3.22 -7.28
N HIS A 108 -2.57 -2.12 -6.67
CA HIS A 108 -3.97 -1.88 -6.29
C HIS A 108 -4.68 -0.95 -7.29
N GLU A 109 -3.91 -0.29 -8.16
CA GLU A 109 -4.39 0.69 -9.13
C GLU A 109 -5.02 0.08 -10.39
N ASN A 110 -5.06 -1.25 -10.47
CA ASN A 110 -5.61 -2.01 -11.60
C ASN A 110 -6.95 -2.69 -11.28
N GLU A 111 -7.52 -2.46 -10.10
CA GLU A 111 -8.90 -2.84 -9.73
C GLU A 111 -9.90 -1.77 -10.19
#